data_AF-A0A1G1IGH7-F1
#
_entry.id   AF-A0A1G1IGH7-F1
#
_cell.length_a   1.000
_cell.length_b   1.000
_cell.length_c   1.000
_cell.angle_alpha   90.00
_cell.angle_beta   90.00
_cell.angle_gamma   90.00
#
_symmetry.space_group_name_H-M   'P 1'
#
loop_
_entity.id
_entity.type
_entity.pdbx_description
1 polymer ?
#
loop_
_entity_poly.entity_id
_entity_poly.type
_entity_poly.pdbx_seq_one_letter_code
_entity_poly.pdbx_strand_id
1 'polypeptide(L)'
;MPVTFPSFVFSLSTSALMLMGEQLDPRQGKIPVNLPQAKEIIDILSVLEAKTKGNLDTEEQQMLTDMLYALRMKYVDLASGKKPPSAS
;
A
#
# COMPACT_ATOMS: atom_id res chain seq x y z
N MET A 1 13.42 -0.33 19.67
CA MET A 1 12.06 0.25 19.77
C MET A 1 11.07 -0.78 19.25
N PRO A 2 9.94 -1.02 19.93
CA PRO A 2 8.94 -1.97 19.45
C PRO A 2 8.27 -1.46 18.17
N VAL A 3 7.80 -2.39 17.34
CA VAL A 3 6.95 -2.06 16.19
C VAL A 3 5.59 -1.57 16.71
N THR A 4 5.06 -0.51 16.11
CA THR A 4 3.73 0.03 16.39
C THR A 4 2.76 -0.33 15.27
N PHE A 5 1.45 -0.33 15.53
CA PHE A 5 0.47 -0.58 14.48
C PHE A 5 0.59 0.40 13.29
N PRO A 6 0.74 1.72 13.50
CA PRO A 6 1.01 2.67 12.42
C PRO A 6 2.25 2.35 11.60
N SER A 7 3.38 2.05 12.27
CA SER A 7 4.63 1.75 11.55
C SER A 7 4.55 0.42 10.79
N PHE A 8 3.80 -0.56 11.30
CA PHE A 8 3.54 -1.81 10.60
C PHE A 8 2.70 -1.60 9.33
N VAL A 9 1.56 -0.92 9.43
CA VAL A 9 0.69 -0.61 8.27
C VAL A 9 1.44 0.23 7.23
N PHE A 10 2.23 1.19 7.69
CA PHE A 10 3.08 2.01 6.81
C PHE A 10 4.11 1.16 6.05
N SER A 11 4.76 0.20 6.72
CA SER A 11 5.75 -0.68 6.10
C SER A 11 5.14 -1.58 5.01
N LEU A 12 3.94 -2.11 5.25
CA LEU A 12 3.20 -2.92 4.27
C LEU A 12 2.81 -2.07 3.06
N SER A 13 2.25 -0.89 3.31
CA SER A 13 1.82 0.01 2.24
C SER A 13 2.98 0.49 1.37
N THR A 14 4.11 0.82 1.98
CA THR A 14 5.38 1.14 1.31
C THR A 14 5.82 0.00 0.39
N SER A 15 5.77 -1.23 0.89
CA SER A 15 6.11 -2.43 0.12
C SER A 15 5.18 -2.62 -1.09
N ALA A 16 3.87 -2.42 -0.91
CA ALA A 16 2.89 -2.50 -2.00
C ALA A 16 3.14 -1.41 -3.08
N LEU A 17 3.46 -0.18 -2.67
CA LEU A 17 3.80 0.91 -3.58
C LEU A 17 5.06 0.59 -4.41
N MET A 18 6.12 0.08 -3.76
CA MET A 18 7.35 -0.29 -4.45
C MET A 18 7.12 -1.43 -5.47
N LEU A 19 6.29 -2.42 -5.12
CA LEU A 19 5.87 -3.49 -6.02
C LEU A 19 4.96 -2.98 -7.16
N MET A 20 4.36 -1.81 -7.00
CA MET A 20 3.64 -1.08 -8.05
C MET A 20 4.54 -0.12 -8.85
N GLY A 21 5.85 -0.12 -8.60
CA GLY A 21 6.84 0.66 -9.34
C GLY A 21 7.16 2.03 -8.77
N GLU A 22 6.66 2.36 -7.57
CA GLU A 22 7.03 3.61 -6.90
C GLU A 22 8.47 3.58 -6.40
N GLN A 23 9.16 4.69 -6.59
CA GLN A 23 10.49 4.92 -6.03
C GLN A 23 10.37 5.87 -4.83
N LEU A 24 10.40 5.29 -3.63
CA LEU A 24 10.19 6.03 -2.38
C LEU A 24 11.51 6.50 -1.75
N ASP A 25 12.63 5.87 -2.13
CA ASP A 25 13.98 6.33 -1.78
C ASP A 25 14.85 6.41 -3.05
N PRO A 26 15.49 7.55 -3.35
CA PRO A 26 16.42 7.68 -4.47
C PRO A 26 17.59 6.69 -4.45
N ARG A 27 17.95 6.16 -3.28
CA ARG A 27 19.03 5.19 -3.05
C ARG A 27 18.57 3.75 -3.22
N GLN A 28 17.27 3.52 -3.33
CA GLN A 28 16.67 2.20 -3.52
C GLN A 28 17.06 1.62 -4.88
N GLY A 29 17.44 0.35 -4.91
CA GLY A 29 17.56 -0.40 -6.16
C GLY A 29 16.21 -0.52 -6.87
N LYS A 30 16.23 -0.69 -8.20
CA LYS A 30 14.99 -0.93 -8.96
C LYS A 30 14.31 -2.22 -8.48
N ILE A 31 13.11 -2.10 -7.94
CA ILE A 31 12.26 -3.25 -7.64
C ILE A 31 11.41 -3.54 -8.87
N PRO A 32 11.42 -4.77 -9.41
CA PRO A 32 10.54 -5.14 -10.50
C PRO A 32 9.07 -4.98 -10.09
N VAL A 33 8.27 -4.40 -10.97
CA VAL A 33 6.82 -4.32 -10.77
C VAL A 33 6.25 -5.73 -10.67
N ASN A 34 5.50 -5.99 -9.59
CA ASN A 34 4.85 -7.26 -9.31
C ASN A 34 3.46 -6.99 -8.72
N LEU A 35 2.49 -6.78 -9.62
CA LEU A 35 1.11 -6.50 -9.24
C LEU A 35 0.46 -7.64 -8.44
N PRO A 36 0.64 -8.94 -8.77
CA PRO A 36 0.11 -10.02 -7.93
C PRO A 36 0.53 -9.92 -6.46
N GLN A 37 1.82 -9.64 -6.20
CA GLN A 37 2.31 -9.50 -4.83
C GLN A 37 1.82 -8.20 -4.17
N ALA A 38 1.71 -7.10 -4.92
CA ALA A 38 1.10 -5.87 -4.41
C ALA A 38 -0.36 -6.11 -3.98
N LYS A 39 -1.12 -6.90 -4.75
CA LYS A 39 -2.49 -7.29 -4.42
C LYS A 39 -2.56 -8.10 -3.13
N GLU A 40 -1.66 -9.06 -2.94
CA GLU A 40 -1.58 -9.86 -1.71
C GLU A 40 -1.42 -8.97 -0.47
N ILE A 41 -0.56 -7.94 -0.54
CA ILE A 41 -0.39 -6.99 0.55
C ILE A 41 -1.67 -6.16 0.78
N ILE A 42 -2.35 -5.71 -0.28
CA ILE A 42 -3.64 -5.01 -0.17
C ILE A 42 -4.69 -5.91 0.51
N ASP A 43 -4.72 -7.20 0.16
CA ASP A 43 -5.61 -8.17 0.77
C ASP A 43 -5.27 -8.36 2.26
N ILE A 44 -3.98 -8.43 2.63
CA ILE A 44 -3.53 -8.50 4.03
C ILE A 44 -3.99 -7.27 4.82
N LEU A 45 -3.78 -6.06 4.29
CA LEU A 45 -4.25 -4.82 4.91
C LEU A 45 -5.78 -4.81 5.08
N SER A 46 -6.51 -5.36 4.11
CA SER A 46 -7.98 -5.49 4.17
C SER A 46 -8.41 -6.47 5.27
N VAL A 47 -7.67 -7.56 5.46
CA VAL A 47 -7.91 -8.49 6.56
C VAL A 47 -7.63 -7.81 7.90
N LEU A 48 -6.55 -7.02 8.01
CA LEU A 48 -6.26 -6.25 9.22
C LEU A 48 -7.40 -5.31 9.55
N GLU A 49 -7.86 -4.49 8.61
CA GLU A 49 -9.00 -3.58 8.78
C GLU A 49 -10.23 -4.31 9.34
N ALA A 50 -10.58 -5.46 8.75
CA ALA A 50 -11.72 -6.24 9.20
C ALA A 50 -11.53 -6.84 10.61
N LYS A 51 -10.31 -7.29 10.93
CA LYS A 51 -10.01 -7.97 12.21
C LYS A 51 -9.74 -7.01 13.36
N THR A 52 -9.32 -5.78 13.09
CA THR A 52 -9.03 -4.77 14.12
C THR A 52 -10.18 -3.78 14.34
N LYS A 53 -11.30 -3.92 13.62
CA LYS A 53 -12.48 -3.06 13.80
C LYS A 53 -12.93 -2.99 15.26
N GLY A 54 -13.03 -1.77 15.79
CA GLY A 54 -13.39 -1.50 17.19
C GLY A 54 -12.23 -1.60 18.19
N ASN A 55 -11.03 -2.00 17.74
CA ASN A 55 -9.81 -2.04 18.55
C ASN A 55 -8.81 -0.94 18.18
N LEU A 56 -9.05 -0.19 17.10
CA LEU A 56 -8.21 0.93 16.66
C LEU A 56 -8.71 2.23 17.25
N ASP A 57 -7.79 3.14 17.55
CA ASP A 57 -8.15 4.53 17.77
C ASP A 57 -8.55 5.22 16.45
N THR A 58 -9.06 6.45 16.55
CA THR A 58 -9.54 7.21 15.39
C THR A 58 -8.43 7.47 14.36
N GLU A 59 -7.20 7.73 14.81
CA GLU A 59 -6.08 8.04 13.92
C GLU A 59 -5.61 6.78 13.19
N GLU A 60 -5.47 5.67 13.90
CA GLU A 60 -5.11 4.36 13.34
C GLU A 60 -6.14 3.88 12.32
N GLN A 61 -7.44 3.99 12.65
CA GLN A 61 -8.52 3.61 11.75
C GLN A 61 -8.52 4.46 10.49
N GLN A 62 -8.38 5.79 10.63
CA GLN A 62 -8.37 6.71 9.49
C GLN A 62 -7.17 6.44 8.59
N MET A 63 -5.97 6.32 9.17
CA MET A 63 -4.74 6.01 8.44
C MET A 63 -4.87 4.70 7.65
N LEU A 64 -5.34 3.60 8.26
CA LEU A 64 -5.49 2.33 7.56
C LEU A 64 -6.49 2.43 6.40
N THR A 65 -7.62 3.12 6.62
CA THR A 65 -8.68 3.29 5.62
C THR A 65 -8.16 4.08 4.41
N ASP A 66 -7.47 5.20 4.65
CA ASP A 66 -6.92 6.06 3.60
C ASP A 66 -5.83 5.35 2.79
N MET A 67 -4.94 4.63 3.47
CA MET A 67 -3.89 3.85 2.80
C MET A 67 -4.49 2.74 1.93
N LEU A 68 -5.46 1.98 2.45
CA LEU A 68 -6.15 0.96 1.67
C LEU A 68 -6.84 1.53 0.44
N TYR A 69 -7.52 2.67 0.57
CA TYR A 69 -8.16 3.33 -0.55
C TYR A 69 -7.15 3.74 -1.63
N ALA A 70 -6.08 4.44 -1.24
CA ALA A 70 -5.05 4.90 -2.17
C ALA A 70 -4.37 3.73 -2.91
N LEU A 71 -4.03 2.66 -2.19
CA LEU A 71 -3.41 1.47 -2.78
C LEU A 71 -4.34 0.77 -3.77
N ARG A 72 -5.63 0.59 -3.44
CA ARG A 72 -6.61 -0.04 -4.33
C ARG A 72 -6.80 0.76 -5.61
N MET A 73 -6.91 2.08 -5.51
CA MET A 73 -7.05 2.95 -6.69
C MET A 73 -5.84 2.83 -7.62
N LYS A 74 -4.64 2.95 -7.06
CA LYS A 74 -3.39 2.81 -7.83
C LYS A 74 -3.27 1.44 -8.48
N TYR A 75 -3.61 0.38 -7.74
CA TYR A 75 -3.60 -0.97 -8.26
C TYR A 75 -4.53 -1.14 -9.46
N VAL A 76 -5.76 -0.61 -9.38
CA VAL A 76 -6.74 -0.66 -10.47
C VAL A 76 -6.24 0.12 -11.69
N ASP A 77 -5.65 1.30 -11.49
CA ASP A 77 -5.09 2.09 -12.59
C ASP A 77 -4.00 1.31 -13.35
N LEU A 78 -3.10 0.65 -12.63
CA LEU A 78 -2.05 -0.18 -13.22
C LEU A 78 -2.59 -1.47 -13.86
N ALA A 79 -3.50 -2.15 -13.19
CA ALA A 79 -4.07 -3.42 -13.65
C ALA A 79 -5.00 -3.24 -14.87
N SER A 80 -5.64 -2.08 -15.00
CA SER A 80 -6.50 -1.76 -16.15
C SER A 80 -5.70 -1.39 -17.41
N GLY A 81 -4.37 -1.28 -17.34
CA GLY A 81 -3.52 -0.98 -18.49
C GLY A 81 -3.71 0.43 -19.04
N LYS A 82 -4.34 1.34 -18.29
CA LYS A 82 -4.30 2.77 -18.61
C LYS A 82 -2.85 3.22 -18.52
N LYS A 83 -2.21 3.39 -19.68
CA LYS A 83 -0.85 3.91 -19.81
C LYS A 83 -0.78 5.20 -18.97
N PRO A 84 0.15 5.34 -18.01
CA PRO A 84 0.34 6.61 -17.33
C PRO A 84 0.57 7.66 -18.43
N PRO A 85 -0.01 8.87 -18.32
CA PRO A 85 0.22 9.91 -19.30
C PRO A 85 1.74 10.06 -19.43
N SER A 86 2.24 9.90 -20.66
CA SER A 86 3.65 10.09 -20.94
C SER A 86 4.01 11.48 -20.45
N ALA A 87 4.80 11.57 -19.38
CA ALA A 87 5.50 12.78 -19.04
C ALA A 87 6.33 13.13 -20.28
N SER A 88 5.83 14.12 -21.02
CA SER A 88 6.44 14.72 -22.20
C SER A 88 7.12 16.00 -21.75
#